data_AF-A0A7V4LDB5-F1
#
_entry.id   AF-A0A7V4LDB5-F1
#
_cell.length_a   1.000
_cell.length_b   1.000
_cell.length_c   1.000
_cell.angle_alpha   90.00
_cell.angle_beta   90.00
_cell.angle_gamma   90.00
#
_symmetry.space_group_name_H-M   'P 1'
#
loop_
_entity.id
_entity.type
_entity.pdbx_description
1 polymer ?
#
loop_
_entity_poly.entity_id
_entity_poly.type
_entity_poly.pdbx_seq_one_letter_code
_entity_poly.pdbx_strand_id
1 'polypeptide(L)'
;MTNKRGRPKGIGRRYMEFMDPKVRIRGCERTKVNFAYAMLGLDLFLKDETIYRKVFGSTIQDAMAGEKRLPKGSLAALEQVGRLITEMEATDDEKNQIVDVVQDAVSRGCTWADIRAHFRRLRLGDHEGEAKGVERAVLRAVAEFRKSFPKTPPAIIVQGLRDALRQVEAAMVEQGLLDREDLSRSHPEKTSC
;
A
#
# COMPACT_ATOMS: atom_id res chain seq x y z
N MET A 1 21.12 -4.68 35.96
CA MET A 1 21.09 -4.97 34.51
C MET A 1 19.81 -4.38 33.93
N THR A 2 19.88 -3.22 33.30
CA THR A 2 18.72 -2.52 32.76
C THR A 2 18.22 -3.22 31.49
N ASN A 3 17.07 -3.88 31.58
CA ASN A 3 16.32 -4.38 30.43
C ASN A 3 15.97 -3.19 29.51
N LYS A 4 16.80 -2.96 28.49
CA LYS A 4 16.44 -2.08 27.37
C LYS A 4 15.20 -2.68 26.72
N ARG A 5 14.03 -2.08 26.97
CA ARG A 5 12.77 -2.36 26.28
C ARG A 5 12.95 -2.04 24.81
N GLY A 6 13.47 -3.01 24.05
CA GLY A 6 13.64 -2.92 22.61
C GLY A 6 12.27 -2.77 21.97
N ARG A 7 12.12 -1.75 21.12
CA ARG A 7 10.97 -1.56 20.24
C ARG A 7 10.59 -2.92 19.63
N PRO A 8 9.29 -3.29 19.55
CA PRO A 8 8.89 -4.58 18.99
C PRO A 8 9.57 -4.78 17.63
N LYS A 9 10.33 -5.87 17.48
CA LYS A 9 10.95 -6.22 16.19
C LYS A 9 9.82 -6.44 15.19
N GLY A 10 9.73 -5.57 14.17
CA GLY A 10 8.76 -5.69 13.10
C GLY A 10 8.87 -7.05 12.40
N ILE A 11 7.76 -7.55 11.85
CA ILE A 11 7.66 -8.89 11.24
C ILE A 11 8.77 -9.13 10.20
N GLY A 12 9.11 -8.13 9.38
CA GLY A 12 10.21 -8.22 8.42
C GLY A 12 11.59 -8.48 9.06
N ARG A 13 11.83 -7.98 10.28
CA ARG A 13 13.08 -8.26 11.02
C ARG A 13 13.10 -9.67 11.59
N ARG A 14 11.96 -10.19 12.05
CA ARG A 14 11.84 -11.58 12.52
C ARG A 14 12.02 -12.57 11.36
N TYR A 15 11.40 -12.29 10.21
CA TYR A 15 11.55 -13.11 9.01
C TYR A 15 12.99 -13.07 8.48
N MET A 16 13.63 -11.89 8.51
CA MET A 16 15.06 -11.75 8.18
C MET A 16 15.95 -12.56 9.13
N GLU A 17 15.73 -12.49 10.45
CA GLU A 17 16.48 -13.28 11.44
C GLU A 17 16.33 -14.79 11.22
N PHE A 18 15.19 -15.25 10.70
CA PHE A 18 14.98 -16.64 10.31
C PHE A 18 15.69 -17.03 8.99
N MET A 19 15.71 -16.13 8.00
CA MET A 19 16.22 -16.40 6.66
C MET A 19 17.73 -16.18 6.51
N ASP A 20 18.30 -15.18 7.18
CA ASP A 20 19.70 -14.76 7.02
C ASP A 20 20.73 -15.88 7.30
N PRO A 21 20.56 -16.76 8.31
CA PRO A 21 21.46 -17.89 8.53
C PRO A 21 21.44 -18.91 7.37
N LYS A 22 20.31 -19.02 6.67
CA LYS A 22 20.08 -20.03 5.62
C LYS A 22 20.55 -19.57 4.24
N VAL A 23 20.41 -18.28 3.95
CA VAL A 23 20.66 -17.72 2.60
C VAL A 23 21.93 -16.87 2.55
N ARG A 24 22.53 -16.53 3.69
CA ARG A 24 23.74 -15.68 3.81
C ARG A 24 23.64 -14.41 2.96
N ILE A 25 22.58 -13.63 3.18
CA ILE A 25 22.30 -12.43 2.40
C ILE A 25 23.42 -11.42 2.65
N ARG A 26 24.16 -11.03 1.59
CA ARG A 26 25.21 -10.01 1.69
C ARG A 26 24.59 -8.61 1.70
N GLY A 27 25.09 -7.73 2.56
CA GLY A 27 24.67 -6.33 2.63
C GLY A 27 24.34 -5.85 4.04
N CYS A 28 23.95 -4.58 4.15
CA CYS A 28 23.53 -3.99 5.41
C CYS A 28 22.15 -4.53 5.85
N GLU A 29 21.79 -4.31 7.12
CA GLU A 29 20.53 -4.78 7.70
C GLU A 29 19.30 -4.39 6.87
N ARG A 30 19.28 -3.17 6.31
CA ARG A 30 18.20 -2.70 5.43
C ARG A 30 18.06 -3.58 4.19
N THR A 31 19.16 -3.93 3.53
CA THR A 31 19.15 -4.81 2.35
C THR A 31 18.58 -6.18 2.70
N LYS A 32 18.97 -6.74 3.86
CA LYS A 32 18.47 -8.03 4.33
C LYS A 32 16.97 -8.00 4.61
N VAL A 33 16.48 -6.95 5.25
CA VAL A 33 15.05 -6.75 5.52
C VAL A 33 14.25 -6.58 4.21
N ASN A 34 14.76 -5.81 3.25
CA ASN A 34 14.11 -5.66 1.95
C ASN A 34 14.04 -7.01 1.22
N PHE A 35 15.12 -7.78 1.23
CA PHE A 35 15.14 -9.11 0.64
C PHE A 35 14.14 -10.05 1.32
N ALA A 36 14.03 -10.01 2.65
CA ALA A 36 13.04 -10.77 3.40
C ALA A 36 11.59 -10.46 2.94
N TYR A 37 11.26 -9.19 2.73
CA TYR A 37 9.95 -8.82 2.16
C TYR A 37 9.78 -9.31 0.72
N ALA A 38 10.82 -9.22 -0.11
CA ALA A 38 10.74 -9.74 -1.47
C ALA A 38 10.47 -11.26 -1.49
N MET A 39 11.09 -12.01 -0.57
CA MET A 39 10.84 -13.45 -0.42
C MET A 39 9.42 -13.75 0.07
N LEU A 40 8.89 -12.97 1.01
CA LEU A 40 7.49 -13.07 1.44
C LEU A 40 6.52 -12.83 0.27
N GLY A 41 6.79 -11.84 -0.58
CA GLY A 41 6.00 -11.60 -1.79
C GLY A 41 6.13 -12.75 -2.79
N LEU A 42 7.33 -13.31 -2.96
CA LEU A 42 7.58 -14.43 -3.87
C LEU A 42 6.88 -15.72 -3.43
N ASP A 43 6.80 -15.97 -2.12
CA ASP A 43 6.17 -17.17 -1.53
C ASP A 43 4.72 -17.37 -1.97
N LEU A 44 4.01 -16.27 -2.25
CA LEU A 44 2.64 -16.31 -2.78
C LEU A 44 2.53 -17.08 -4.11
N PHE A 45 3.57 -17.00 -4.93
CA PHE A 45 3.59 -17.58 -6.28
C PHE A 45 4.24 -18.96 -6.32
N LEU A 46 5.01 -19.34 -5.29
CA LEU A 46 5.71 -20.63 -5.26
C LEU A 46 4.76 -21.82 -5.02
N LYS A 47 3.54 -21.55 -4.56
CA LYS A 47 2.54 -22.59 -4.26
C LYS A 47 1.86 -23.16 -5.51
N ASP A 48 1.86 -22.41 -6.62
CA ASP A 48 1.26 -22.81 -7.88
C ASP A 48 2.25 -22.56 -9.03
N GLU A 49 2.80 -23.65 -9.57
CA GLU A 49 3.76 -23.60 -10.66
C GLU A 49 3.19 -23.00 -11.95
N THR A 50 1.88 -23.15 -12.19
CA THR A 50 1.23 -22.57 -13.35
C THR A 50 1.18 -21.06 -13.24
N ILE A 51 0.81 -20.54 -12.07
CA ILE A 51 0.81 -19.09 -11.80
C ILE A 51 2.24 -18.56 -11.86
N TYR A 52 3.20 -19.24 -11.21
CA TYR A 52 4.61 -18.85 -11.25
C TYR A 52 5.11 -18.70 -12.68
N ARG A 53 4.83 -19.69 -13.54
CA ARG A 53 5.25 -19.67 -14.94
C ARG A 53 4.61 -18.52 -15.73
N LYS A 54 3.33 -18.24 -15.50
CA LYS A 54 2.63 -17.11 -16.14
C LYS A 54 3.23 -15.77 -15.74
N VAL A 55 3.54 -15.60 -14.44
CA VAL A 55 4.01 -14.34 -13.88
C VAL A 55 5.49 -14.08 -14.21
N PHE A 56 6.34 -15.11 -14.14
CA PHE A 56 7.80 -14.94 -14.25
C PHE A 56 8.41 -15.45 -15.56
N GLY A 57 7.67 -16.20 -16.38
CA GLY A 57 8.16 -16.73 -17.66
C GLY A 57 9.18 -17.87 -17.53
N SER A 58 9.30 -18.48 -16.36
CA SER A 58 10.18 -19.63 -16.07
C SER A 58 9.48 -20.65 -15.21
N THR A 59 9.99 -21.88 -15.15
CA THR A 59 9.56 -22.82 -14.10
C THR A 59 10.24 -22.45 -12.77
N ILE A 60 9.75 -23.03 -11.68
CA ILE A 60 10.40 -22.90 -10.36
C ILE A 60 11.77 -23.60 -10.40
N GLN A 61 11.85 -24.76 -11.06
CA GLN A 61 13.09 -25.52 -11.21
C GLN A 61 14.17 -24.71 -11.94
N ASP A 62 13.85 -24.08 -13.07
CA ASP A 62 14.79 -23.24 -13.84
C ASP A 62 15.35 -22.11 -12.98
N ALA A 63 14.51 -21.51 -12.12
CA ALA A 63 14.90 -20.43 -11.23
C ALA A 63 15.78 -20.93 -10.08
N MET A 64 15.49 -22.10 -9.50
CA MET A 64 16.29 -22.71 -8.43
C MET A 64 17.65 -23.21 -8.93
N ALA A 65 17.70 -23.75 -10.16
CA ALA A 65 18.94 -24.15 -10.82
C ALA A 65 19.82 -22.95 -11.22
N GLY A 66 19.28 -21.72 -11.15
CA GLY A 66 19.98 -20.50 -11.55
C GLY A 66 20.08 -20.31 -13.07
N GLU A 67 19.40 -21.16 -13.84
CA GLU A 67 19.39 -21.14 -15.31
C GLU A 67 18.59 -19.97 -15.86
N LYS A 68 17.49 -19.62 -15.18
CA LYS A 68 16.71 -18.42 -15.48
C LYS A 68 16.70 -17.44 -14.32
N ARG A 69 17.11 -16.21 -14.63
CA ARG A 69 17.00 -15.09 -13.70
C ARG A 69 15.57 -14.58 -13.66
N LEU A 70 15.13 -14.18 -12.47
CA LEU A 70 13.88 -13.45 -12.31
C LEU A 70 13.87 -12.19 -13.20
N PRO A 71 12.70 -11.80 -13.74
CA PRO A 71 12.58 -10.59 -14.54
C PRO A 71 13.13 -9.35 -13.84
N LYS A 72 13.74 -8.45 -14.61
CA LYS A 72 14.32 -7.22 -14.05
C LYS A 72 13.24 -6.41 -13.32
N GLY A 73 13.52 -6.07 -12.07
CA GLY A 73 12.64 -5.25 -11.24
C GLY A 73 11.58 -6.03 -10.45
N SER A 74 11.38 -7.33 -10.74
CA SER A 74 10.37 -8.14 -10.04
C SER A 74 10.61 -8.22 -8.54
N LEU A 75 11.87 -8.41 -8.10
CA LEU A 75 12.22 -8.43 -6.68
C LEU A 75 11.84 -7.12 -5.95
N ALA A 76 11.97 -5.97 -6.62
CA ALA A 76 11.59 -4.69 -6.02
C ALA A 76 10.07 -4.50 -5.97
N ALA A 77 9.32 -5.10 -6.89
CA ALA A 77 7.87 -5.15 -6.85
C ALA A 77 7.38 -6.10 -5.75
N LEU A 78 7.93 -7.32 -5.70
CA LEU A 78 7.67 -8.32 -4.67
C LEU A 78 8.02 -7.82 -3.28
N GLU A 79 9.05 -6.98 -3.13
CA GLU A 79 9.31 -6.29 -1.86
C GLU A 79 8.09 -5.46 -1.41
N GLN A 80 7.45 -4.70 -2.31
CA GLN A 80 6.28 -3.90 -1.94
C GLN A 80 5.07 -4.79 -1.64
N VAL A 81 4.87 -5.86 -2.40
CA VAL A 81 3.84 -6.87 -2.12
C VAL A 81 4.04 -7.48 -0.73
N GLY A 82 5.24 -7.98 -0.43
CA GLY A 82 5.58 -8.57 0.86
C GLY A 82 5.42 -7.61 2.03
N ARG A 83 5.70 -6.32 1.81
CA ARG A 83 5.44 -5.29 2.83
C ARG A 83 3.94 -5.07 3.03
N LEU A 84 3.17 -4.96 1.95
CA LEU A 84 1.72 -4.75 2.03
C LEU A 84 1.05 -5.87 2.82
N ILE A 85 1.29 -7.14 2.46
CA ILE A 85 0.70 -8.30 3.16
C ILE A 85 1.06 -8.33 4.65
N THR A 86 2.25 -7.86 4.99
CA THR A 86 2.70 -7.80 6.39
C THR A 86 2.04 -6.65 7.14
N GLU A 87 1.91 -5.49 6.50
CA GLU A 87 1.32 -4.29 7.11
C GLU A 87 -0.20 -4.44 7.31
N MET A 88 -0.88 -5.15 6.43
CA MET A 88 -2.32 -5.42 6.54
C MET A 88 -2.67 -6.70 7.32
N GLU A 89 -1.66 -7.49 7.72
CA GLU A 89 -1.85 -8.83 8.29
C GLU A 89 -2.78 -9.71 7.41
N ALA A 90 -2.47 -9.73 6.10
CA ALA A 90 -3.37 -10.26 5.07
C ALA A 90 -3.85 -11.69 5.37
N THR A 91 -5.16 -11.89 5.22
CA THR A 91 -5.81 -13.21 5.15
C THR A 91 -5.40 -13.95 3.88
N ASP A 92 -5.71 -15.24 3.80
CA ASP A 92 -5.37 -16.03 2.60
C ASP A 92 -6.20 -15.59 1.38
N ASP A 93 -7.44 -15.14 1.58
CA ASP A 93 -8.27 -14.57 0.51
C ASP A 93 -7.66 -13.29 -0.06
N GLU A 94 -7.20 -12.36 0.80
CA GLU A 94 -6.53 -11.13 0.36
C GLU A 94 -5.19 -11.43 -0.35
N LYS A 95 -4.46 -12.46 0.09
CA LYS A 95 -3.25 -12.91 -0.61
C LYS A 95 -3.58 -13.44 -2.01
N ASN A 96 -4.66 -14.21 -2.15
CA ASN A 96 -5.10 -14.73 -3.46
C ASN A 96 -5.51 -13.58 -4.38
N GLN A 97 -6.23 -12.57 -3.88
CA GLN A 97 -6.57 -11.37 -4.64
C GLN A 97 -5.32 -10.62 -5.12
N ILE A 98 -4.29 -10.50 -4.27
CA ILE A 98 -3.01 -9.88 -4.66
C ILE A 98 -2.33 -10.68 -5.79
N VAL A 99 -2.36 -12.02 -5.71
CA VAL A 99 -1.84 -12.89 -6.78
C VAL A 99 -2.58 -12.65 -8.09
N ASP A 100 -3.91 -12.60 -8.05
CA ASP A 100 -4.76 -12.34 -9.23
C ASP A 100 -4.45 -10.98 -9.86
N VAL A 101 -4.30 -9.92 -9.05
CA VAL A 101 -3.93 -8.58 -9.53
C VAL A 101 -2.56 -8.59 -10.21
N VAL A 102 -1.55 -9.25 -9.63
CA VAL A 102 -0.21 -9.33 -10.26
C VAL A 102 -0.28 -10.12 -11.56
N GLN A 103 -1.02 -11.24 -11.57
CA GLN A 103 -1.17 -12.07 -12.76
C GLN A 103 -1.87 -11.33 -13.90
N ASP A 104 -2.96 -10.60 -13.60
CA ASP A 104 -3.68 -9.78 -14.57
C ASP A 104 -2.82 -8.61 -15.08
N ALA A 105 -2.08 -7.94 -14.21
CA ALA A 105 -1.15 -6.88 -14.62
C ALA A 105 -0.08 -7.40 -15.59
N VAL A 106 0.51 -8.57 -15.31
CA VAL A 106 1.51 -9.18 -16.19
C VAL A 106 0.89 -9.61 -17.51
N SER A 107 -0.32 -10.20 -17.51
CA SER A 107 -1.00 -10.64 -18.74
C SER A 107 -1.34 -9.46 -19.67
N ARG A 108 -1.61 -8.28 -19.11
CA ARG A 108 -1.81 -7.02 -19.83
C ARG A 108 -0.50 -6.34 -20.28
N GLY A 109 0.65 -6.93 -19.96
CA GLY A 109 1.96 -6.39 -20.33
C GLY A 109 2.43 -5.21 -19.45
N CYS A 110 1.85 -5.01 -18.26
CA CYS A 110 2.36 -4.01 -17.32
C CYS A 110 3.80 -4.33 -16.91
N THR A 111 4.63 -3.31 -16.76
CA THR A 111 6.01 -3.51 -16.34
C THR A 111 6.08 -3.78 -14.83
N TRP A 112 7.14 -4.47 -14.39
CA TRP A 112 7.41 -4.63 -12.96
C TRP A 112 7.60 -3.30 -12.21
N ALA A 113 7.99 -2.23 -12.91
CA ALA A 113 8.06 -0.90 -12.32
C ALA A 113 6.67 -0.34 -12.01
N ASP A 114 5.69 -0.57 -12.90
CA ASP A 114 4.29 -0.16 -12.72
C ASP A 114 3.64 -0.95 -11.59
N ILE A 115 3.82 -2.27 -11.57
CA ILE A 115 3.35 -3.15 -10.50
C ILE A 115 3.92 -2.69 -9.16
N ARG A 116 5.24 -2.43 -9.09
CA ARG A 116 5.87 -1.87 -7.89
C ARG A 116 5.25 -0.55 -7.47
N ALA A 117 5.02 0.38 -8.41
CA ALA A 117 4.45 1.69 -8.11
C ALA A 117 3.01 1.57 -7.58
N HIS A 118 2.22 0.64 -8.11
CA HIS A 118 0.87 0.33 -7.65
C HIS A 118 0.87 -0.20 -6.19
N PHE A 119 1.61 -1.28 -5.92
CA PHE A 119 1.65 -1.83 -4.56
C PHE A 119 2.31 -0.88 -3.55
N ARG A 120 3.26 -0.05 -3.98
CA ARG A 120 3.81 1.03 -3.14
C ARG A 120 2.73 2.06 -2.78
N ARG A 121 1.86 2.43 -3.72
CA ARG A 121 0.75 3.37 -3.51
C ARG A 121 -0.26 2.80 -2.52
N LEU A 122 -0.73 1.57 -2.76
CA LEU A 122 -1.62 0.85 -1.84
C LEU A 122 -1.04 0.76 -0.42
N ARG A 123 0.24 0.43 -0.29
CA ARG A 123 0.93 0.36 1.00
C ARG A 123 1.00 1.71 1.73
N LEU A 124 1.17 2.80 0.98
CA LEU A 124 1.12 4.16 1.53
C LEU A 124 -0.33 4.65 1.78
N GLY A 125 -1.30 3.74 1.59
CA GLY A 125 -2.75 3.93 1.63
C GLY A 125 -3.27 5.00 0.72
N ASP A 126 -2.75 5.00 -0.49
CA ASP A 126 -3.42 5.53 -1.65
C ASP A 126 -4.33 4.41 -2.18
N HIS A 127 -5.50 4.27 -1.53
CA HIS A 127 -6.57 3.36 -1.94
C HIS A 127 -7.56 4.20 -2.74
N GLU A 128 -7.35 4.33 -4.06
CA GLU A 128 -8.32 5.00 -4.93
C GLU A 128 -9.68 4.30 -4.76
N GLY A 129 -10.69 5.06 -4.31
CA GLY A 129 -12.07 4.58 -4.13
C GLY A 129 -12.57 4.43 -2.68
N GLU A 130 -11.73 4.56 -1.65
CA GLU A 130 -12.16 4.49 -0.24
C GLU A 130 -12.19 5.85 0.46
N ALA A 131 -13.15 6.06 1.37
CA ALA A 131 -13.24 7.25 2.23
C ALA A 131 -11.93 7.53 3.00
N LYS A 132 -11.20 6.47 3.38
CA LYS A 132 -9.88 6.55 4.03
C LYS A 132 -8.79 7.15 3.12
N GLY A 133 -8.89 6.93 1.81
CA GLY A 133 -7.98 7.55 0.82
C GLY A 133 -8.17 9.06 0.77
N VAL A 134 -9.43 9.51 0.74
CA VAL A 134 -9.80 10.94 0.80
C VAL A 134 -9.35 11.57 2.12
N GLU A 135 -9.61 10.91 3.25
CA GLU A 135 -9.18 11.37 4.58
C GLU A 135 -7.65 11.59 4.64
N ARG A 136 -6.86 10.62 4.14
CA ARG A 136 -5.40 10.73 4.10
C ARG A 136 -4.91 11.82 3.15
N ALA A 137 -5.58 12.05 2.02
CA ALA A 137 -5.24 13.13 1.10
C ALA A 137 -5.48 14.50 1.76
N VAL A 138 -6.61 14.68 2.45
CA VAL A 138 -6.94 15.89 3.21
C VAL A 138 -5.91 16.12 4.33
N LEU A 139 -5.58 15.09 5.11
CA LEU A 139 -4.58 15.21 6.19
C LEU A 139 -3.19 15.58 5.66
N ARG A 140 -2.78 15.05 4.50
CA ARG A 140 -1.52 15.42 3.85
C ARG A 140 -1.53 16.89 3.40
N ALA A 141 -2.59 17.32 2.73
CA ALA A 141 -2.75 18.72 2.30
C ALA A 141 -2.71 19.69 3.50
N VAL A 142 -3.37 19.35 4.60
CA VAL A 142 -3.33 20.14 5.86
C VAL A 142 -1.91 20.18 6.44
N ALA A 143 -1.19 19.06 6.44
CA ALA A 143 0.18 19.01 6.95
C ALA A 143 1.14 19.85 6.10
N GLU A 144 0.98 19.85 4.77
CA GLU A 144 1.76 20.70 3.87
C GLU A 144 1.43 22.18 4.03
N PHE A 145 0.14 22.53 4.12
CA PHE A 145 -0.30 23.90 4.38
C PHE A 145 0.27 24.44 5.69
N ARG A 146 0.29 23.64 6.77
CA ARG A 146 0.88 24.05 8.05
C ARG A 146 2.39 24.24 7.99
N LYS A 147 3.10 23.55 7.09
CA LYS A 147 4.53 23.80 6.87
C LYS A 147 4.75 25.16 6.19
N SER A 148 3.92 25.48 5.20
CA SER A 148 3.99 26.75 4.45
C SER A 148 3.47 27.94 5.28
N PHE A 149 2.52 27.70 6.18
CA PHE A 149 1.87 28.73 7.01
C PHE A 149 1.81 28.32 8.48
N PRO A 150 2.95 28.26 9.19
CA PRO A 150 3.06 27.66 10.53
C PRO A 150 2.35 28.44 11.63
N LYS A 151 2.05 29.73 11.41
CA LYS A 151 1.37 30.60 12.37
C LYS A 151 -0.14 30.65 12.19
N THR A 152 -0.69 29.98 11.18
CA THR A 152 -2.13 29.99 10.94
C THR A 152 -2.86 29.26 12.07
N PRO A 153 -3.82 29.93 12.74
CA PRO A 153 -4.60 29.31 13.80
C PRO A 153 -5.37 28.09 13.27
N PRO A 154 -5.46 26.99 14.05
CA PRO A 154 -6.22 25.80 13.63
C PRO A 154 -7.66 26.09 13.21
N ALA A 155 -8.31 27.08 13.82
CA ALA A 155 -9.66 27.51 13.49
C ALA A 155 -9.80 27.99 12.03
N ILE A 156 -8.80 28.69 11.48
CA ILE A 156 -8.81 29.16 10.09
C ILE A 156 -8.66 27.99 9.12
N ILE A 157 -7.81 27.00 9.46
CA ILE A 157 -7.62 25.79 8.66
C ILE A 157 -8.93 24.99 8.61
N VAL A 158 -9.58 24.79 9.76
CA VAL A 158 -10.87 24.09 9.84
C VAL A 158 -11.95 24.82 9.07
N GLN A 159 -12.00 26.16 9.14
CA GLN A 159 -12.97 26.95 8.39
C GLN A 159 -12.74 26.81 6.88
N GLY A 160 -11.50 26.93 6.40
CA GLY A 160 -11.18 26.76 4.99
C GLY A 160 -11.50 25.36 4.45
N LEU A 161 -11.30 24.31 5.27
CA LEU A 161 -11.70 22.95 4.91
C LEU A 161 -13.22 22.81 4.78
N ARG A 162 -14.00 23.44 5.67
CA ARG A 162 -15.47 23.46 5.58
C ARG A 162 -15.94 24.18 4.33
N ASP A 163 -15.32 25.31 4.00
CA ASP A 163 -15.70 26.08 2.81
C ASP A 163 -15.35 25.32 1.52
N ALA A 164 -14.23 24.60 1.50
CA ALA A 164 -13.87 23.71 0.39
C ALA A 164 -14.85 22.51 0.26
N LEU A 165 -15.22 21.88 1.39
CA LEU A 165 -16.21 20.78 1.39
C LEU A 165 -17.56 21.24 0.83
N ARG A 166 -18.04 22.42 1.22
CA ARG A 166 -19.28 23.01 0.66
C ARG A 166 -19.22 23.21 -0.85
N GLN A 167 -18.06 23.62 -1.39
CA GLN A 167 -17.89 23.77 -2.84
C GLN A 167 -17.89 22.42 -3.56
N VAL A 168 -17.27 21.40 -2.96
CA VAL A 168 -17.31 20.03 -3.49
C VAL A 168 -18.75 19.49 -3.47
N GLU A 169 -19.48 19.66 -2.37
CA GLU A 169 -20.89 19.26 -2.26
C GLU A 169 -21.76 19.95 -3.31
N ALA A 170 -21.60 21.27 -3.50
CA ALA A 170 -22.33 22.02 -4.52
C ALA A 170 -22.05 21.50 -5.94
N ALA A 171 -20.79 21.20 -6.25
CA ALA A 171 -20.39 20.64 -7.54
C ALA A 171 -20.92 19.20 -7.75
N MET A 172 -20.97 18.37 -6.69
CA MET A 172 -21.52 17.02 -6.76
C MET A 172 -23.04 17.02 -7.00
N VAL A 173 -23.76 17.97 -6.39
CA VAL A 173 -25.19 18.19 -6.65
C VAL A 173 -25.43 18.65 -8.09
N GLU A 174 -24.63 19.59 -8.60
CA GLU A 174 -24.72 20.06 -9.99
C GLU A 174 -24.48 18.94 -11.01
N GLN A 175 -23.60 18.00 -10.69
CA GLN A 175 -23.31 16.82 -11.51
C GLN A 175 -24.31 15.67 -11.33
N GLY A 176 -25.33 15.83 -10.49
CA GLY A 176 -26.35 14.79 -10.23
C GLY A 176 -25.81 13.56 -9.51
N LEU A 177 -24.64 13.67 -8.85
CA LEU A 177 -24.01 12.58 -8.09
C LEU A 177 -24.51 12.53 -6.63
N LEU A 178 -25.31 13.51 -6.23
CA LEU A 178 -25.88 13.63 -4.90
C LEU A 178 -27.26 14.27 -5.00
N ASP A 179 -28.30 13.59 -4.48
CA ASP A 179 -29.65 14.16 -4.41
C ASP A 179 -29.71 15.20 -3.28
N ARG A 180 -30.29 16.38 -3.58
CA ARG A 180 -30.44 17.47 -2.60
C ARG A 180 -31.20 17.06 -1.34
N GLU A 181 -32.08 16.06 -1.45
CA GLU A 181 -32.86 15.54 -0.32
C GLU A 181 -32.00 14.77 0.69
N ASP A 182 -30.91 14.11 0.27
CA ASP A 182 -30.02 13.35 1.16
C ASP A 182 -29.09 14.25 2.01
N LEU A 183 -28.77 15.44 1.51
CA LEU A 183 -28.04 16.47 2.26
C LEU A 183 -28.87 17.02 3.43
N SER A 184 -30.18 17.20 3.22
CA SER A 184 -31.09 17.74 4.25
C SER A 184 -31.32 16.79 5.44
N ARG A 185 -31.13 15.48 5.24
CA ARG A 185 -31.28 14.44 6.27
C ARG A 185 -30.02 14.19 7.09
N SER A 186 -28.83 14.43 6.53
CA SER A 186 -27.53 14.16 7.17
C SER A 186 -27.03 15.31 8.06
N HIS A 187 -27.51 16.54 7.82
CA HIS A 187 -27.29 17.69 8.68
C HIS A 187 -28.61 18.43 8.94
N PRO A 188 -29.43 18.00 9.92
CA PRO A 188 -30.59 18.78 10.32
C PRO A 188 -30.09 20.13 10.82
N GLU A 189 -30.42 21.20 10.12
CA GLU A 189 -30.26 22.55 10.64
C GLU A 189 -31.00 22.58 11.98
N LYS A 190 -30.27 22.77 13.07
CA LYS A 190 -30.89 23.16 14.34
C LYS A 190 -31.43 24.57 14.14
N THR A 191 -32.64 24.66 13.63
CA THR A 191 -33.49 25.82 13.80
C THR A 191 -33.58 26.11 15.30
N SER A 192 -32.83 27.13 15.72
CA SER A 192 -32.94 27.70 17.04
C SER A 192 -34.01 28.77 16.94
N CYS A 193 -35.14 28.50 17.61
CA CYS A 193 -36.27 29.37 17.95
C CYS A 193 -36.78 30.36 16.89
#